data_AF-A0A5C9ECF5-F1
#
_entry.id   AF-A0A5C9ECF5-F1
#
_cell.length_a   1.000
_cell.length_b   1.000
_cell.length_c   1.000
_cell.angle_alpha   90.00
_cell.angle_beta   90.00
_cell.angle_gamma   90.00
#
_symmetry.space_group_name_H-M   'P 1'
#
loop_
_entity.id
_entity.type
_entity.pdbx_description
1 polymer ?
#
loop_
_entity_poly.entity_id
_entity_poly.type
_entity_poly.pdbx_seq_one_letter_code
_entity_poly.pdbx_strand_id
1 'polypeptide(L)'
;MTYYDLSIISIHGFPKYNLELMAIPKGVKVYLRFFNYSDIIHLSEQEETKFELKAGLISALCNFSNQIDKHIEILEFTTQSDTKDKEIRTNKGDALITTTTESYLFHDQVRKKIDLIYSKFIYPKLPLDASEEISDNEETEIIEILTDGKAKTHLNLKKEPIEISAHKFLEEMDAYGLKAIIITSMDLSPLTCFSSKTVYSLRDINEILRNIGNIPDIDPFEWKYRQSFITNQQCWVFLINSGIGITVEDLFEPYYYLLVTTPNSYLGEFPARLTAEFNDILT
;
A
#
# COMPACT_ATOMS: atom_id res chain seq x y z
N MET A 1 -0.85 10.47 1.29
CA MET A 1 0.35 9.70 0.93
C MET A 1 0.57 8.65 2.00
N THR A 2 1.02 7.47 1.59
CA THR A 2 1.02 6.24 2.38
C THR A 2 2.39 5.53 2.37
N TYR A 3 3.32 6.03 1.56
CA TYR A 3 4.73 5.69 1.50
C TYR A 3 5.53 6.86 2.09
N TYR A 4 6.56 6.54 2.88
CA TYR A 4 7.39 7.53 3.56
C TYR A 4 8.81 7.60 3.00
N ASP A 5 9.34 6.46 2.59
CA ASP A 5 10.69 6.34 2.04
C ASP A 5 10.79 5.18 1.05
N LEU A 6 11.86 5.20 0.26
CA LEU A 6 12.35 4.06 -0.52
C LEU A 6 13.88 4.05 -0.42
N SER A 7 14.45 2.91 -0.02
CA SER A 7 15.90 2.72 -0.01
C SER A 7 16.29 1.53 -0.87
N ILE A 8 17.38 1.67 -1.60
CA ILE A 8 17.98 0.63 -2.43
C ILE A 8 19.38 0.38 -1.90
N ILE A 9 19.64 -0.88 -1.57
CA ILE A 9 20.84 -1.34 -0.89
C ILE A 9 21.39 -2.50 -1.70
N SER A 10 22.71 -2.59 -1.89
CA SER A 10 23.30 -3.80 -2.43
C SER A 10 23.21 -4.95 -1.43
N ILE A 11 23.30 -6.19 -1.89
CA ILE A 11 23.27 -7.37 -1.00
C ILE A 11 24.45 -7.41 0.00
N HIS A 12 25.50 -6.63 -0.26
CA HIS A 12 26.64 -6.46 0.64
C HIS A 12 26.40 -5.39 1.71
N GLY A 13 25.21 -4.76 1.73
CA GLY A 13 24.84 -3.75 2.72
C GLY A 13 25.31 -2.34 2.36
N PHE A 14 25.77 -2.09 1.14
CA PHE A 14 26.13 -0.73 0.72
C PHE A 14 24.87 0.04 0.30
N PRO A 15 24.55 1.17 0.95
CA PRO A 15 23.43 2.01 0.54
C PRO A 15 23.74 2.64 -0.81
N LYS A 16 22.81 2.49 -1.76
CA LYS A 16 22.98 2.97 -3.13
C LYS A 16 22.09 4.16 -3.45
N TYR A 17 20.89 4.15 -2.91
CA TYR A 17 19.96 5.24 -3.09
C TYR A 17 18.98 5.30 -1.93
N ASN A 18 18.57 6.51 -1.57
CA ASN A 18 17.53 6.74 -0.57
C ASN A 18 16.68 7.94 -0.97
N LEU A 19 15.38 7.69 -1.12
CA LEU A 19 14.37 8.68 -1.41
C LEU A 19 13.50 8.88 -0.17
N GLU A 20 13.48 10.10 0.35
CA GLU A 20 12.54 10.50 1.40
C GLU A 20 11.32 11.16 0.74
N LEU A 21 10.15 10.56 0.88
CA LEU A 21 8.90 11.07 0.30
C LEU A 21 8.20 12.03 1.26
N MET A 22 8.12 11.66 2.54
CA MET A 22 7.52 12.49 3.59
C MET A 22 7.85 11.96 4.99
N ALA A 23 7.75 12.84 5.99
CA ALA A 23 7.92 12.47 7.38
C ALA A 23 6.82 11.53 7.90
N ILE A 24 7.21 10.53 8.70
CA ILE A 24 6.28 9.61 9.36
C ILE A 24 5.50 10.37 10.46
N PRO A 25 4.16 10.31 10.47
CA PRO A 25 3.35 10.91 11.52
C PRO A 25 3.63 10.29 12.89
N LYS A 26 3.62 11.11 13.94
CA LYS A 26 3.82 10.64 15.31
C LYS A 26 2.68 9.72 15.77
N GLY A 27 3.02 8.65 16.48
CA GLY A 27 2.06 7.75 17.10
C GLY A 27 1.35 6.81 16.14
N VAL A 28 1.90 6.59 14.94
CA VAL A 28 1.31 5.71 13.91
C VAL A 28 2.12 4.44 13.77
N LYS A 29 1.42 3.30 13.69
CA LYS A 29 2.02 2.02 13.32
C LYS A 29 2.31 1.98 11.82
N VAL A 30 3.59 1.84 11.48
CA VAL A 30 4.09 1.71 10.11
C VAL A 30 4.74 0.36 9.90
N TYR A 31 4.84 -0.07 8.64
CA TYR A 31 5.59 -1.26 8.25
C TYR A 31 6.84 -0.88 7.47
N LEU A 32 7.99 -1.37 7.93
CA LEU A 32 9.21 -1.44 7.14
C LEU A 32 9.15 -2.73 6.32
N ARG A 33 9.02 -2.59 5.01
CA ARG A 33 8.87 -3.71 4.08
C ARG A 33 10.19 -3.98 3.38
N PHE A 34 10.49 -5.26 3.18
CA PHE A 34 11.72 -5.75 2.55
C PHE A 34 11.40 -6.52 1.28
N PHE A 35 12.07 -6.17 0.19
CA PHE A 35 11.96 -6.81 -1.11
C PHE A 35 13.35 -7.26 -1.54
N ASN A 36 13.59 -8.56 -1.42
CA ASN A 36 14.88 -9.16 -1.73
C ASN A 36 14.89 -9.74 -3.15
N TYR A 37 15.80 -9.23 -3.98
CA TYR A 37 16.02 -9.69 -5.36
C TYR A 37 17.27 -10.56 -5.51
N SER A 38 18.01 -10.79 -4.42
CA SER A 38 19.23 -11.61 -4.38
C SER A 38 18.98 -13.04 -4.85
N ASP A 39 19.96 -13.62 -5.54
CA ASP A 39 20.01 -15.06 -5.71
C ASP A 39 20.11 -15.73 -4.32
N ILE A 40 19.23 -16.70 -4.05
CA ILE A 40 19.21 -17.42 -2.77
C ILE A 40 20.48 -18.25 -2.68
N ILE A 41 21.44 -17.81 -1.87
CA ILE A 41 22.52 -18.68 -1.41
C ILE A 41 21.92 -19.61 -0.36
N HIS A 42 21.71 -20.88 -0.72
CA HIS A 42 21.34 -21.91 0.24
C HIS A 42 22.50 -22.14 1.21
N LEU A 43 22.50 -21.42 2.34
CA LEU A 43 23.38 -21.70 3.45
C LEU A 43 22.85 -22.96 4.17
N SER A 44 23.67 -24.00 4.21
CA SER A 44 23.36 -25.24 4.94
C SER A 44 23.16 -24.93 6.43
N GLU A 45 21.99 -25.27 6.97
CA GLU A 45 21.65 -25.03 8.37
C GLU A 45 22.57 -25.80 9.32
N GLN A 46 23.46 -25.11 10.02
CA GLN A 46 24.09 -25.63 11.23
C GLN A 46 23.28 -25.13 12.44
N GLU A 47 22.63 -26.04 13.17
CA GLU A 47 21.74 -25.70 14.29
C GLU A 47 22.44 -24.91 15.41
N GLU A 48 23.75 -25.12 15.61
CA GLU A 48 24.56 -24.41 16.61
C GLU A 48 24.66 -22.90 16.35
N THR A 49 24.40 -22.44 15.11
CA THR A 49 24.47 -21.01 14.74
C THR A 49 23.15 -20.25 14.96
N LYS A 50 22.00 -20.93 15.13
CA LYS A 50 20.68 -20.28 15.14
C LYS A 50 20.48 -19.36 16.36
N PHE A 51 20.98 -19.75 17.54
CA PHE A 51 20.88 -18.92 18.74
C PHE A 51 21.77 -17.67 18.63
N GLU A 52 23.02 -17.84 18.20
CA GLU A 52 23.97 -16.73 18.04
C GLU A 52 23.49 -15.73 16.97
N LEU A 53 22.97 -16.22 15.85
CA LEU A 53 22.38 -15.37 14.80
C LEU A 53 21.15 -14.60 15.31
N LYS A 54 20.26 -15.25 16.07
CA LYS A 54 19.11 -14.57 16.69
C LYS A 54 19.56 -13.51 17.69
N ALA A 55 20.53 -13.83 18.56
CA ALA A 55 21.05 -12.89 19.54
C ALA A 55 21.71 -11.68 18.87
N GLY A 56 22.51 -11.91 17.82
CA GLY A 56 23.11 -10.85 17.00
C GLY A 56 22.06 -9.95 16.34
N LEU A 57 21.03 -10.56 15.72
CA LEU A 57 19.91 -9.81 15.11
C LEU A 57 19.16 -8.97 16.14
N ILE A 58 18.77 -9.56 17.28
CA ILE A 58 18.02 -8.84 18.34
C ILE A 58 18.86 -7.70 18.90
N SER A 59 20.16 -7.92 19.15
CA SER A 59 21.06 -6.89 19.64
C SER A 59 21.23 -5.75 18.63
N ALA A 60 21.40 -6.08 17.35
CA ALA A 60 21.50 -5.09 16.28
C ALA A 60 20.21 -4.28 16.14
N LEU A 61 19.04 -4.94 16.16
CA LEU A 61 17.74 -4.28 16.05
C LEU A 61 17.43 -3.40 17.27
N CYS A 62 17.79 -3.82 18.48
CA CYS A 62 17.64 -3.00 19.69
C CYS A 62 18.53 -1.75 19.66
N ASN A 63 19.79 -1.90 19.23
CA ASN A 63 20.67 -0.75 19.06
C ASN A 63 20.18 0.20 17.96
N PHE A 64 19.73 -0.36 16.82
CA PHE A 64 19.14 0.41 15.73
C PHE A 64 17.90 1.19 16.18
N SER A 65 16.96 0.52 16.86
CA SER A 65 15.71 1.12 17.32
C SER A 65 15.95 2.31 18.25
N ASN A 66 16.93 2.18 19.16
CA ASN A 66 17.36 3.26 20.05
C ASN A 66 18.00 4.44 19.30
N GLN A 67 18.71 4.19 18.19
CA GLN A 67 19.35 5.24 17.40
C GLN A 67 18.37 6.05 16.55
N ILE A 68 17.28 5.42 16.09
CA ILE A 68 16.27 6.08 15.24
C ILE A 68 15.03 6.56 16.00
N ASP A 69 15.05 6.49 17.34
CA ASP A 69 13.92 6.83 18.22
C ASP A 69 12.60 6.14 17.80
N LYS A 70 12.70 4.84 17.44
CA LYS A 70 11.54 4.00 17.12
C LYS A 70 11.53 2.78 18.03
N HIS A 71 10.34 2.30 18.36
CA HIS A 71 10.17 1.08 19.14
C HIS A 71 9.80 -0.09 18.22
N ILE A 72 10.58 -1.18 18.24
CA ILE A 72 10.27 -2.42 17.52
C ILE A 72 9.43 -3.30 18.44
N GLU A 73 8.13 -3.41 18.17
CA GLU A 73 7.23 -4.25 18.97
C GLU A 73 7.19 -5.71 18.51
N ILE A 74 7.13 -5.93 17.19
CA ILE A 74 6.92 -7.24 16.58
C ILE A 74 7.81 -7.37 15.34
N LEU A 75 8.53 -8.49 15.25
CA LEU A 75 9.20 -8.96 14.04
C LEU A 75 8.48 -10.22 13.57
N GLU A 76 7.83 -10.14 12.42
CA GLU A 76 7.13 -11.27 11.83
C GLU A 76 8.04 -11.98 10.80
N PHE A 77 8.19 -13.29 10.94
CA PHE A 77 8.94 -14.13 10.02
C PHE A 77 7.97 -15.06 9.30
N THR A 78 8.01 -15.09 7.97
CA THR A 78 7.27 -16.05 7.15
C THR A 78 8.20 -17.17 6.69
N THR A 79 7.72 -18.41 6.67
CA THR A 79 8.51 -19.53 6.15
C THR A 79 8.51 -19.50 4.62
N GLN A 80 9.66 -19.81 3.99
CA GLN A 80 9.74 -19.85 2.52
C GLN A 80 8.81 -20.89 1.88
N SER A 81 8.29 -21.85 2.64
CA SER A 81 7.37 -22.89 2.16
C SER A 81 5.91 -22.44 2.05
N ASP A 82 5.51 -21.36 2.71
CA ASP A 82 4.12 -20.88 2.72
C ASP A 82 3.80 -19.92 1.55
N THR A 83 4.82 -19.40 0.86
CA THR A 83 4.63 -18.72 -0.42
C THR A 83 4.39 -19.78 -1.50
N LYS A 84 3.11 -20.10 -1.75
CA LYS A 84 2.65 -20.91 -2.89
C LYS A 84 2.98 -20.27 -4.25
N ASP A 85 3.58 -19.09 -4.28
CA ASP A 85 4.08 -18.46 -5.49
C ASP A 85 5.45 -19.03 -5.86
N LYS A 86 5.40 -20.20 -6.50
CA LYS A 86 6.36 -20.56 -7.56
C LYS A 86 6.10 -19.71 -8.82
N GLU A 87 5.76 -18.43 -8.69
CA GLU A 87 6.03 -17.52 -9.78
C GLU A 87 7.55 -17.46 -9.91
N ILE A 88 8.00 -17.93 -11.07
CA ILE A 88 9.38 -17.90 -11.51
C ILE A 88 9.90 -16.50 -11.20
N ARG A 89 10.79 -16.38 -10.19
CA ARG A 89 11.51 -15.13 -9.91
C ARG A 89 12.31 -14.78 -11.15
N THR A 90 11.70 -14.05 -12.07
CA THR A 90 12.31 -13.53 -13.30
C THR A 90 13.27 -12.38 -12.98
N ASN A 91 13.04 -11.72 -11.85
CA ASN A 91 13.80 -10.60 -11.35
C ASN A 91 14.90 -11.10 -10.40
N LYS A 92 16.05 -11.46 -10.96
CA LYS A 92 17.24 -11.91 -10.22
C LYS A 92 18.33 -10.85 -10.27
N GLY A 93 18.93 -10.53 -9.14
CA GLY A 93 20.09 -9.65 -9.09
C GLY A 93 20.50 -9.21 -7.69
N ASP A 94 21.51 -8.37 -7.56
CA ASP A 94 22.15 -8.07 -6.27
C ASP A 94 21.59 -6.81 -5.58
N ALA A 95 20.27 -6.76 -5.37
CA ALA A 95 19.59 -5.64 -4.73
C ALA A 95 18.62 -6.04 -3.61
N LEU A 96 18.62 -5.25 -2.54
CA LEU A 96 17.63 -5.21 -1.49
C LEU A 96 16.92 -3.85 -1.57
N ILE A 97 15.60 -3.86 -1.74
CA ILE A 97 14.78 -2.66 -1.70
C ILE A 97 13.95 -2.65 -0.42
N THR A 98 13.94 -1.53 0.28
CA THR A 98 13.13 -1.32 1.48
C THR A 98 12.24 -0.10 1.34
N THR A 99 11.06 -0.13 1.94
CA THR A 99 10.18 1.05 2.03
C THR A 99 9.38 1.03 3.32
N THR A 100 9.26 2.18 3.96
CA THR A 100 8.33 2.39 5.07
C THR A 100 6.97 2.83 4.54
N THR A 101 5.91 2.16 5.00
CA THR A 101 4.53 2.39 4.54
C THR A 101 3.52 2.36 5.68
N GLU A 102 2.30 2.87 5.41
CA GLU A 102 1.13 2.62 6.25
C GLU A 102 0.88 1.12 6.44
N SER A 103 0.44 0.73 7.64
CA SER A 103 0.28 -0.68 8.03
C SER A 103 -0.91 -1.38 7.37
N TYR A 104 -1.86 -0.64 6.80
CA TYR A 104 -3.05 -1.20 6.17
C TYR A 104 -2.88 -1.50 4.67
N LEU A 105 -1.76 -1.12 4.05
CA LEU A 105 -1.56 -1.37 2.61
C LEU A 105 -1.42 -2.87 2.33
N PHE A 106 -2.00 -3.34 1.23
CA PHE A 106 -1.86 -4.72 0.79
C PHE A 106 -0.42 -5.04 0.40
N HIS A 107 0.21 -6.01 1.07
CA HIS A 107 1.63 -6.33 0.84
C HIS A 107 1.91 -6.72 -0.62
N ASP A 108 1.05 -7.55 -1.21
CA ASP A 108 1.26 -8.06 -2.57
C ASP A 108 1.08 -6.97 -3.63
N GLN A 109 0.26 -5.97 -3.37
CA GLN A 109 0.08 -4.82 -4.26
C GLN A 109 1.24 -3.83 -4.13
N VAL A 110 1.72 -3.60 -2.91
CA VAL A 110 2.98 -2.87 -2.68
C VAL A 110 4.14 -3.58 -3.38
N ARG A 111 4.22 -4.92 -3.30
CA ARG A 111 5.23 -5.73 -3.97
C ARG A 111 5.24 -5.48 -5.46
N LYS A 112 4.09 -5.52 -6.14
CA LYS A 112 3.99 -5.26 -7.59
C LYS A 112 4.54 -3.88 -7.99
N LYS A 113 4.26 -2.83 -7.20
CA LYS A 113 4.87 -1.50 -7.43
C LYS A 113 6.38 -1.52 -7.30
N ILE A 114 6.89 -2.20 -6.26
CA ILE A 114 8.34 -2.31 -6.04
C ILE A 114 9.01 -3.19 -7.11
N ASP A 115 8.34 -4.22 -7.62
CA ASP A 115 8.80 -5.05 -8.74
C ASP A 115 8.86 -4.24 -10.04
N LEU A 116 7.89 -3.35 -10.27
CA LEU A 116 7.91 -2.41 -11.39
C LEU A 116 9.10 -1.44 -11.28
N ILE A 117 9.31 -0.85 -10.11
CA ILE A 117 10.46 0.03 -9.86
C ILE A 117 11.78 -0.72 -10.06
N TYR A 118 11.88 -1.93 -9.51
CA TYR A 118 13.06 -2.76 -9.66
C TYR A 118 13.35 -3.06 -11.13
N SER A 119 12.38 -3.61 -11.85
CA SER A 119 12.56 -4.04 -13.24
C SER A 119 12.90 -2.87 -14.18
N LYS A 120 12.29 -1.70 -13.97
CA LYS A 120 12.47 -0.53 -14.83
C LYS A 120 13.74 0.27 -14.53
N PHE A 121 14.04 0.51 -13.26
CA PHE A 121 15.08 1.48 -12.88
C PHE A 121 16.33 0.84 -12.28
N ILE A 122 16.21 -0.31 -11.63
CA ILE A 122 17.28 -0.90 -10.81
C ILE A 122 17.96 -2.05 -11.53
N TYR A 123 17.17 -2.96 -12.10
CA TYR A 123 17.67 -4.12 -12.84
C TYR A 123 18.61 -3.74 -14.00
N PRO A 124 18.33 -2.71 -14.83
CA PRO A 124 19.24 -2.29 -15.90
C PRO A 124 20.58 -1.73 -15.38
N LYS A 125 20.65 -1.37 -14.10
CA LYS A 125 21.81 -0.78 -13.43
C LYS A 125 22.58 -1.81 -12.59
N LEU A 126 22.34 -3.11 -12.76
CA LEU A 126 23.14 -4.12 -12.07
C LEU A 126 24.49 -4.34 -12.78
N PRO A 127 25.59 -4.61 -12.03
CA PRO A 127 25.69 -4.62 -10.57
C PRO A 127 25.75 -3.21 -9.96
N LEU A 128 25.08 -3.01 -8.83
CA LEU A 128 24.94 -1.69 -8.20
C LEU A 128 26.28 -1.06 -7.77
N ASP A 129 27.33 -1.86 -7.60
CA ASP A 129 28.62 -1.41 -7.08
C ASP A 129 29.39 -0.50 -8.05
N ALA A 130 29.10 -0.57 -9.34
CA ALA A 130 29.75 0.22 -10.39
C ALA A 130 28.77 1.00 -11.28
N SER A 131 27.50 1.05 -10.91
CA SER A 131 26.42 1.55 -11.76
C SER A 131 26.21 3.06 -11.69
N GLU A 132 25.54 3.61 -12.71
CA GLU A 132 25.05 4.98 -12.70
C GLU A 132 24.05 5.20 -11.55
N GLU A 133 24.01 6.43 -11.03
CA GLU A 133 23.02 6.84 -10.03
C GLU A 133 21.62 6.96 -10.66
N ILE A 134 20.59 6.96 -9.82
CA ILE A 134 19.23 7.27 -10.27
C ILE A 134 19.18 8.73 -10.68
N SER A 135 18.81 9.01 -11.92
CA SER A 135 18.68 10.38 -12.42
C SER A 135 17.41 11.05 -11.89
N ASP A 136 17.38 12.39 -11.86
CA ASP A 136 16.22 13.17 -11.41
C ASP A 136 14.91 12.82 -12.13
N ASN A 137 14.98 12.46 -13.42
CA ASN A 137 13.80 12.03 -14.18
C ASN A 137 13.29 10.67 -13.70
N GLU A 138 14.20 9.72 -13.44
CA GLU A 138 13.84 8.42 -12.89
C GLU A 138 13.30 8.54 -11.47
N GLU A 139 13.89 9.40 -10.64
CA GLU A 139 13.36 9.71 -9.31
C GLU A 139 11.93 10.25 -9.39
N THR A 140 11.66 11.18 -10.32
CA THR A 140 10.30 11.70 -10.55
C THR A 140 9.34 10.58 -10.93
N GLU A 141 9.74 9.68 -11.82
CA GLU A 141 8.90 8.52 -12.20
C GLU A 141 8.68 7.53 -11.04
N ILE A 142 9.69 7.30 -10.21
CA ILE A 142 9.58 6.49 -8.99
C ILE A 142 8.57 7.12 -8.02
N ILE A 143 8.66 8.43 -7.80
CA ILE A 143 7.69 9.18 -6.98
C ILE A 143 6.27 9.04 -7.55
N GLU A 144 6.10 9.17 -8.87
CA GLU A 144 4.79 9.00 -9.52
C GLU A 144 4.20 7.60 -9.31
N ILE A 145 5.02 6.53 -9.38
CA ILE A 145 4.58 5.15 -9.10
C ILE A 145 4.20 4.99 -7.62
N LEU A 146 5.06 5.42 -6.69
CA LEU A 146 4.82 5.26 -5.25
C LEU A 146 3.65 6.10 -4.76
N THR A 147 3.33 7.21 -5.43
CA THR A 147 2.27 8.13 -5.02
C THR A 147 1.00 8.04 -5.86
N ASP A 148 0.88 7.04 -6.74
CA ASP A 148 -0.28 6.83 -7.60
C ASP A 148 -0.61 8.05 -8.49
N GLY A 149 0.42 8.74 -8.99
CA GLY A 149 0.27 10.01 -9.71
C GLY A 149 -0.53 9.90 -11.00
N LYS A 150 -0.32 8.83 -11.78
CA LYS A 150 -1.15 8.51 -12.96
C LYS A 150 -2.61 8.24 -12.58
N ALA A 151 -2.87 7.51 -11.50
CA ALA A 151 -4.23 7.20 -11.04
C ALA A 151 -4.97 8.45 -10.57
N LYS A 152 -4.27 9.36 -9.87
CA LYS A 152 -4.78 10.69 -9.48
C LYS A 152 -5.09 11.56 -10.69
N THR A 153 -4.20 11.56 -11.69
CA THR A 153 -4.39 12.33 -12.92
C THR A 153 -5.65 11.87 -13.65
N HIS A 154 -5.82 10.55 -13.80
CA HIS A 154 -7.01 9.96 -14.40
C HIS A 154 -8.30 10.32 -13.64
N LEU A 155 -8.31 10.18 -12.31
CA LEU A 155 -9.45 10.60 -11.48
C LEU A 155 -9.75 12.10 -11.62
N ASN A 156 -8.72 12.94 -11.71
CA ASN A 156 -8.91 14.38 -11.84
C ASN A 156 -9.54 14.77 -13.18
N LEU A 157 -9.26 14.04 -14.27
CA LEU A 157 -9.91 14.24 -15.58
C LEU A 157 -11.41 13.94 -15.55
N LYS A 158 -11.85 13.03 -14.66
CA LYS A 158 -13.25 12.63 -14.49
C LYS A 158 -13.86 13.19 -13.20
N LYS A 159 -13.24 14.19 -12.60
CA LYS A 159 -13.57 14.67 -11.24
C LYS A 159 -15.03 15.13 -11.10
N GLU A 160 -15.47 16.02 -11.98
CA GLU A 160 -16.81 16.63 -11.91
C GLU A 160 -17.95 15.60 -11.99
N PRO A 161 -18.01 14.67 -12.96
CA PRO A 161 -19.07 13.67 -13.00
C PRO A 161 -19.03 12.70 -11.81
N ILE A 162 -17.84 12.33 -11.33
CA ILE A 162 -17.70 11.48 -10.12
C ILE A 162 -18.21 12.22 -8.89
N GLU A 163 -17.84 13.50 -8.73
CA GLU A 163 -18.33 14.33 -7.62
C GLU A 163 -19.85 14.43 -7.63
N ILE A 164 -20.45 14.71 -8.78
CA ILE A 164 -21.92 14.80 -8.91
C ILE A 164 -22.58 13.47 -8.51
N SER A 165 -22.08 12.35 -9.03
CA SER A 165 -22.60 11.01 -8.71
C SER A 165 -22.43 10.68 -7.22
N ALA A 166 -21.26 10.95 -6.65
CA ALA A 166 -20.96 10.72 -5.24
C ALA A 166 -21.89 11.53 -4.31
N HIS A 167 -22.12 12.81 -4.61
CA HIS A 167 -23.03 13.65 -3.81
C HIS A 167 -24.47 13.13 -3.86
N LYS A 168 -24.96 12.76 -5.05
CA LYS A 168 -26.28 12.16 -5.22
C LYS A 168 -26.44 10.89 -4.37
N PHE A 169 -25.44 10.00 -4.39
CA PHE A 169 -25.47 8.79 -3.57
C PHE A 169 -25.38 9.07 -2.07
N LEU A 170 -24.56 10.04 -1.66
CA LEU A 170 -24.47 10.45 -0.25
C LEU A 170 -25.80 11.02 0.26
N GLU A 171 -26.51 11.80 -0.55
CA GLU A 171 -27.84 12.32 -0.21
C GLU A 171 -28.90 11.21 -0.15
N GLU A 172 -28.92 10.30 -1.14
CA GLU A 172 -29.85 9.16 -1.18
C GLU A 172 -29.65 8.24 0.03
N MET A 173 -28.39 8.00 0.43
CA MET A 173 -28.03 7.00 1.43
C MET A 173 -27.74 7.56 2.83
N ASP A 174 -27.84 8.87 3.07
CA ASP A 174 -27.58 9.47 4.39
C ASP A 174 -28.49 8.88 5.47
N ALA A 175 -29.77 8.67 5.14
CA ALA A 175 -30.76 8.07 6.03
C ALA A 175 -30.48 6.58 6.33
N TYR A 176 -29.77 5.90 5.43
CA TYR A 176 -29.32 4.51 5.61
C TYR A 176 -27.93 4.42 6.26
N GLY A 177 -27.35 5.58 6.58
CA GLY A 177 -26.13 5.69 7.37
C GLY A 177 -24.83 5.72 6.57
N LEU A 178 -24.87 5.92 5.24
CA LEU A 178 -23.67 6.24 4.47
C LEU A 178 -23.14 7.62 4.87
N LYS A 179 -21.83 7.72 5.09
CA LYS A 179 -21.18 8.98 5.52
C LYS A 179 -20.05 9.44 4.62
N ALA A 180 -19.32 8.50 4.01
CA ALA A 180 -18.32 8.82 3.01
C ALA A 180 -18.17 7.72 1.96
N ILE A 181 -17.77 8.15 0.77
CA ILE A 181 -17.34 7.32 -0.37
C ILE A 181 -15.90 7.71 -0.66
N ILE A 182 -15.00 6.73 -0.70
CA ILE A 182 -13.57 6.93 -0.93
C ILE A 182 -13.18 6.13 -2.16
N ILE A 183 -12.35 6.70 -3.02
CA ILE A 183 -11.65 5.95 -4.06
C ILE A 183 -10.19 5.83 -3.64
N THR A 184 -9.66 4.62 -3.64
CA THR A 184 -8.26 4.31 -3.34
C THR A 184 -7.58 3.66 -4.54
N SER A 185 -6.25 3.67 -4.55
CA SER A 185 -5.45 2.91 -5.51
C SER A 185 -5.43 1.41 -5.17
N MET A 186 -4.68 0.65 -5.98
CA MET A 186 -4.57 -0.80 -5.91
C MET A 186 -4.08 -1.35 -4.57
N ASP A 187 -3.31 -0.58 -3.81
CA ASP A 187 -2.74 -0.97 -2.52
C ASP A 187 -3.52 -0.42 -1.32
N LEU A 188 -4.70 0.16 -1.56
CA LEU A 188 -5.56 0.91 -0.63
C LEU A 188 -5.11 2.31 -0.26
N SER A 189 -4.16 2.91 -0.97
CA SER A 189 -3.80 4.31 -0.71
C SER A 189 -4.95 5.25 -1.07
N PRO A 190 -5.48 6.07 -0.12
CA PRO A 190 -6.59 6.96 -0.41
C PRO A 190 -6.25 8.03 -1.46
N LEU A 191 -7.07 8.11 -2.52
CA LEU A 191 -6.87 9.07 -3.62
C LEU A 191 -7.85 10.24 -3.53
N THR A 192 -9.13 9.96 -3.31
CA THR A 192 -10.17 10.99 -3.12
C THR A 192 -11.22 10.53 -2.10
N CYS A 193 -11.86 11.48 -1.44
CA CYS A 193 -12.87 11.26 -0.41
C CYS A 193 -14.04 12.22 -0.63
N PHE A 194 -15.23 11.66 -0.79
CA PHE A 194 -16.50 12.37 -0.83
C PHE A 194 -17.22 12.10 0.47
N SER A 195 -17.60 13.14 1.22
CA SER A 195 -18.27 12.96 2.51
C SER A 195 -19.49 13.85 2.66
N SER A 196 -20.55 13.30 3.24
CA SER A 196 -21.77 14.06 3.54
C SER A 196 -21.40 15.18 4.51
N LYS A 197 -21.73 16.44 4.17
CA LYS A 197 -21.49 17.61 5.05
C LYS A 197 -20.02 17.76 5.49
N THR A 198 -19.07 17.33 4.66
CA THR A 198 -17.61 17.44 4.90
C THR A 198 -17.11 16.84 6.23
N VAL A 199 -17.74 15.75 6.69
CA VAL A 199 -17.40 15.12 7.98
C VAL A 199 -16.04 14.42 7.94
N TYR A 200 -15.62 13.92 6.77
CA TYR A 200 -14.39 13.14 6.61
C TYR A 200 -13.45 13.76 5.58
N SER A 201 -12.19 13.90 5.98
CA SER A 201 -11.04 14.23 5.15
C SER A 201 -10.19 12.99 4.84
N LEU A 202 -9.26 13.07 3.89
CA LEU A 202 -8.31 11.96 3.62
C LEU A 202 -7.48 11.58 4.85
N ARG A 203 -7.19 12.52 5.76
CA ARG A 203 -6.50 12.21 7.01
C ARG A 203 -7.34 11.30 7.90
N ASP A 204 -8.63 11.57 7.99
CA ASP A 204 -9.59 10.78 8.75
C ASP A 204 -9.73 9.37 8.17
N ILE A 205 -9.70 9.26 6.84
CA ILE A 205 -9.69 7.95 6.16
C ILE A 205 -8.44 7.14 6.51
N ASN A 206 -7.26 7.77 6.56
CA ASN A 206 -6.05 7.07 7.02
C ASN A 206 -6.18 6.57 8.45
N GLU A 207 -6.77 7.35 9.36
CA GLU A 207 -7.04 6.92 10.74
C GLU A 207 -7.99 5.72 10.78
N ILE A 208 -9.08 5.77 10.00
CA ILE A 208 -10.02 4.65 9.86
C ILE A 208 -9.31 3.40 9.32
N LEU A 209 -8.50 3.52 8.28
CA LEU A 209 -7.84 2.34 7.68
C LEU A 209 -6.81 1.70 8.62
N ARG A 210 -6.12 2.48 9.47
CA ARG A 210 -5.21 1.94 10.49
C ARG A 210 -5.91 1.07 11.53
N ASN A 211 -7.21 1.27 11.76
CA ASN A 211 -8.00 0.57 12.78
C ASN A 211 -8.85 -0.60 12.23
N ILE A 212 -8.77 -0.90 10.93
CA ILE A 212 -9.64 -1.87 10.25
C ILE A 212 -9.24 -3.33 10.47
N GLY A 213 -8.03 -3.57 10.97
CA GLY A 213 -7.44 -4.90 11.14
C GLY A 213 -7.03 -5.55 9.81
N ASN A 214 -7.08 -6.88 9.75
CA ASN A 214 -6.70 -7.63 8.55
C ASN A 214 -7.79 -7.54 7.46
N ILE A 215 -7.40 -7.03 6.29
CA ILE A 215 -8.25 -6.95 5.11
C ILE A 215 -7.93 -8.15 4.21
N PRO A 216 -8.88 -9.05 3.97
CA PRO A 216 -8.69 -10.21 3.10
C PRO A 216 -8.71 -9.76 1.64
N ASP A 217 -8.17 -10.58 0.76
CA ASP A 217 -8.28 -10.37 -0.69
C ASP A 217 -9.74 -10.27 -1.12
N ILE A 218 -10.02 -9.39 -2.07
CA ILE A 218 -11.37 -9.10 -2.58
C ILE A 218 -11.33 -9.31 -4.08
N ASP A 219 -12.10 -10.27 -4.56
CA ASP A 219 -12.21 -10.55 -5.99
C ASP A 219 -12.84 -9.36 -6.73
N PRO A 220 -12.53 -9.16 -8.03
CA PRO A 220 -13.11 -8.07 -8.82
C PRO A 220 -14.64 -8.04 -8.76
N PHE A 221 -15.20 -6.84 -8.59
CA PHE A 221 -16.63 -6.58 -8.45
C PHE A 221 -17.28 -7.19 -7.20
N GLU A 222 -16.50 -7.78 -6.30
CA GLU A 222 -16.97 -8.23 -4.99
C GLU A 222 -16.68 -7.17 -3.91
N TRP A 223 -17.35 -7.35 -2.77
CA TRP A 223 -17.16 -6.49 -1.61
C TRP A 223 -17.09 -7.29 -0.31
N LYS A 224 -16.35 -6.74 0.64
CA LYS A 224 -16.27 -7.23 2.02
C LYS A 224 -16.42 -6.05 2.97
N TYR A 225 -16.86 -6.30 4.20
CA TYR A 225 -16.95 -5.25 5.21
C TYR A 225 -16.04 -5.54 6.40
N ARG A 226 -15.60 -4.48 7.05
CA ARG A 226 -14.83 -4.49 8.29
C ARG A 226 -15.33 -3.42 9.23
N GLN A 227 -15.15 -3.68 10.51
CA GLN A 227 -15.36 -2.68 11.55
C GLN A 227 -14.07 -1.86 11.71
N SER A 228 -14.22 -0.57 11.95
CA SER A 228 -13.13 0.32 12.29
C SER A 228 -13.60 1.38 13.30
N PHE A 229 -12.70 2.29 13.66
CA PHE A 229 -12.90 3.37 14.61
C PHE A 229 -12.24 4.66 14.13
N ILE A 230 -12.89 5.77 14.43
CA ILE A 230 -12.35 7.12 14.31
C ILE A 230 -12.75 7.91 15.55
N THR A 231 -11.80 8.58 16.21
CA THR A 231 -12.09 9.33 17.46
C THR A 231 -12.89 8.52 18.50
N ASN A 232 -12.58 7.22 18.64
CA ASN A 232 -13.30 6.24 19.47
C ASN A 232 -14.77 5.98 19.10
N GLN A 233 -15.23 6.47 17.95
CA GLN A 233 -16.54 6.13 17.40
C GLN A 233 -16.40 5.00 16.40
N GLN A 234 -17.21 3.96 16.57
CA GLN A 234 -17.25 2.82 15.67
C GLN A 234 -17.84 3.22 14.32
N CYS A 235 -17.23 2.75 13.24
CA CYS A 235 -17.77 2.83 11.89
C CYS A 235 -17.62 1.47 11.19
N TRP A 236 -18.40 1.26 10.13
CA TRP A 236 -18.22 0.13 9.23
C TRP A 236 -17.67 0.62 7.90
N VAL A 237 -16.69 -0.11 7.37
CA VAL A 237 -16.02 0.16 6.11
C VAL A 237 -16.31 -1.00 5.17
N PHE A 238 -17.07 -0.74 4.11
CA PHE A 238 -17.25 -1.68 3.02
C PHE A 238 -16.16 -1.41 1.99
N LEU A 239 -15.38 -2.43 1.64
CA LEU A 239 -14.33 -2.38 0.66
C LEU A 239 -14.82 -3.12 -0.59
N ILE A 240 -14.76 -2.45 -1.73
CA ILE A 240 -15.23 -2.97 -3.01
C ILE A 240 -14.05 -2.94 -3.97
N ASN A 241 -13.72 -4.08 -4.56
CA ASN A 241 -12.77 -4.10 -5.67
C ASN A 241 -13.51 -3.69 -6.94
N SER A 242 -13.18 -2.55 -7.52
CA SER A 242 -13.94 -2.01 -8.66
C SER A 242 -13.81 -2.86 -9.93
N GLY A 243 -12.78 -3.72 -10.03
CA GLY A 243 -12.46 -4.47 -11.24
C GLY A 243 -12.01 -3.63 -12.43
N ILE A 244 -11.98 -2.30 -12.29
CA ILE A 244 -11.48 -1.35 -13.27
C ILE A 244 -10.32 -0.56 -12.68
N GLY A 245 -9.54 0.08 -13.54
CA GLY A 245 -8.34 0.77 -13.11
C GLY A 245 -7.62 1.40 -14.27
N ILE A 246 -6.40 1.84 -13.98
CA ILE A 246 -5.48 2.29 -15.03
C ILE A 246 -4.38 1.28 -15.21
N THR A 247 -3.72 1.33 -16.36
CA THR A 247 -2.47 0.60 -16.57
C THR A 247 -1.31 1.59 -16.49
N VAL A 248 -0.40 1.34 -15.55
CA VAL A 248 0.86 2.06 -15.42
C VAL A 248 1.96 1.20 -16.01
N GLU A 249 2.39 1.54 -17.23
CA GLU A 249 3.28 0.69 -18.03
C GLU A 249 2.59 -0.67 -18.29
N ASP A 250 3.05 -1.75 -17.65
CA ASP A 250 2.48 -3.10 -17.74
C ASP A 250 1.76 -3.54 -16.46
N LEU A 251 1.68 -2.67 -15.45
CA LEU A 251 0.99 -2.94 -14.19
C LEU A 251 -0.44 -2.42 -14.25
N PHE A 252 -1.42 -3.33 -14.18
CA PHE A 252 -2.82 -2.96 -13.99
C PHE A 252 -3.07 -2.61 -12.52
N GLU A 253 -3.52 -1.38 -12.28
CA GLU A 253 -3.78 -0.82 -10.96
C GLU A 253 -5.30 -0.64 -10.76
N PRO A 254 -6.01 -1.65 -10.20
CA PRO A 254 -7.44 -1.51 -9.94
C PRO A 254 -7.72 -0.45 -8.87
N TYR A 255 -8.83 0.26 -9.01
CA TYR A 255 -9.36 1.09 -7.92
C TYR A 255 -10.08 0.22 -6.89
N TYR A 256 -10.06 0.66 -5.63
CA TYR A 256 -11.03 0.19 -4.65
C TYR A 256 -11.94 1.33 -4.24
N TYR A 257 -13.22 0.99 -4.03
CA TYR A 257 -14.20 1.90 -3.46
C TYR A 257 -14.44 1.54 -2.01
N LEU A 258 -14.31 2.51 -1.11
CA LEU A 258 -14.63 2.33 0.30
C LEU A 258 -15.88 3.10 0.65
N LEU A 259 -16.81 2.45 1.33
CA LEU A 259 -18.01 3.08 1.88
C LEU A 259 -17.89 3.11 3.40
N VAL A 260 -17.78 4.30 3.96
CA VAL A 260 -17.79 4.50 5.41
C VAL A 260 -19.22 4.77 5.85
N THR A 261 -19.67 3.97 6.81
CA THR A 261 -21.05 3.99 7.29
C THR A 261 -21.11 3.97 8.82
N THR A 262 -22.27 4.37 9.35
CA THR A 262 -22.60 4.13 10.75
C THR A 262 -22.73 2.63 11.04
N PRO A 263 -22.51 2.18 12.28
CA PRO A 263 -22.74 0.79 12.65
C PRO A 263 -24.18 0.36 12.34
N ASN A 264 -24.37 -0.89 11.90
CA ASN A 264 -25.67 -1.47 11.53
C ASN A 264 -26.34 -0.84 10.30
N SER A 265 -25.61 -0.09 9.49
CA SER A 265 -26.10 0.36 8.18
C SER A 265 -26.43 -0.82 7.26
N TYR A 266 -27.60 -0.76 6.63
CA TYR A 266 -28.02 -1.71 5.61
C TYR A 266 -27.86 -1.08 4.23
N LEU A 267 -26.86 -1.56 3.48
CA LEU A 267 -26.59 -1.06 2.13
C LEU A 267 -27.29 -1.86 1.03
N GLY A 268 -27.80 -3.06 1.30
CA GLY A 268 -28.48 -3.89 0.28
C GLY A 268 -27.65 -4.03 -1.01
N GLU A 269 -28.25 -3.70 -2.15
CA GLU A 269 -27.60 -3.72 -3.48
C GLU A 269 -26.82 -2.43 -3.82
N PHE A 270 -26.77 -1.46 -2.91
CA PHE A 270 -26.11 -0.17 -3.14
C PHE A 270 -24.64 -0.27 -3.56
N PRO A 271 -23.79 -1.15 -2.96
CA PRO A 271 -22.41 -1.28 -3.39
C PRO A 271 -22.28 -1.60 -4.89
N ALA A 272 -23.16 -2.46 -5.42
CA ALA A 272 -23.17 -2.81 -6.83
C ALA A 272 -23.62 -1.64 -7.73
N ARG A 273 -24.68 -0.91 -7.32
CA ARG A 273 -25.15 0.29 -8.03
C ARG A 273 -24.07 1.37 -8.13
N LEU A 274 -23.41 1.67 -7.00
CA LEU A 274 -22.31 2.64 -6.95
C LEU A 274 -21.15 2.20 -7.83
N THR A 275 -20.78 0.91 -7.75
CA THR A 275 -19.68 0.36 -8.55
C THR A 275 -19.96 0.49 -10.04
N ALA A 276 -21.17 0.14 -10.50
CA ALA A 276 -21.54 0.29 -11.91
C ALA A 276 -21.45 1.74 -12.38
N GLU A 277 -22.04 2.69 -11.64
CA GLU A 277 -22.06 4.11 -12.03
C GLU A 277 -20.65 4.73 -12.01
N PHE A 278 -19.84 4.44 -10.99
CA PHE A 278 -18.46 4.92 -10.94
C PHE A 278 -17.60 4.30 -12.02
N ASN A 279 -17.79 3.01 -12.30
CA ASN A 279 -17.05 2.31 -13.34
C ASN A 279 -17.36 2.89 -14.73
N ASP A 280 -18.62 3.17 -15.02
CA ASP A 280 -19.03 3.79 -16.29
C ASP A 280 -18.38 5.17 -16.50
N ILE A 281 -18.18 5.93 -15.43
CA ILE A 281 -17.52 7.25 -15.51
C ILE A 281 -16.00 7.10 -15.68
N LEU A 282 -15.41 6.10 -15.02
CA LEU A 282 -13.96 5.86 -14.96
C LEU A 282 -13.42 4.98 -16.08
N THR A 283 -14.28 4.42 -16.92
CA THR A 283 -13.87 3.80 -18.19
C THR A 283 -13.65 4.88 -19.26
#